data_AF-A0A653DAQ2-F1
#
_entry.id   AF-A0A653DAQ2-F1
#
_cell.length_a   1.000
_cell.length_b   1.000
_cell.length_c   1.000
_cell.angle_alpha   90.00
_cell.angle_beta   90.00
_cell.angle_gamma   90.00
#
_symmetry.space_group_name_H-M   'P 1'
#
loop_
_entity.id
_entity.type
_entity.pdbx_description
1 polymer ?
#
loop_
_entity_poly.entity_id
_entity_poly.type
_entity_poly.pdbx_seq_one_letter_code
_entity_poly.pdbx_strand_id
1 'polypeptide(L)'
;MGVPKFFRYISERYPCLSELVREYQIPEFDNLYLDMNGIIHMCSHPDDNNPHFRITEEKIFKDIFHYIEVLFRMIQPQKLFFMAIDGVAPRAKMNQQRGRRFRSAKDAEKQTKQAIQRGEKLPEEARFDSNCITPGTVFMAKLHEQLKYFVVDKISNDPLWQQCKVILSGHEVSRTYVLILNYITFYFVHNIHN
;
A
#
# COMPACT_ATOMS: atom_id res chain seq x y z
N MET A 1 -14.05 16.91 -5.65
CA MET A 1 -12.62 17.09 -6.03
C MET A 1 -11.89 15.77 -5.79
N GLY A 2 -10.99 15.33 -6.68
CA GLY A 2 -10.19 14.13 -6.43
C GLY A 2 -9.07 14.40 -5.41
N VAL A 3 -8.61 13.37 -4.69
CA VAL A 3 -7.54 13.48 -3.67
C VAL A 3 -6.30 14.24 -4.18
N PRO A 4 -5.78 14.02 -5.41
CA PRO A 4 -4.63 14.78 -5.91
C PRO A 4 -4.90 16.28 -6.09
N LYS A 5 -6.12 16.64 -6.50
CA LYS A 5 -6.51 18.05 -6.64
C LYS A 5 -6.64 18.74 -5.28
N PHE A 6 -7.09 18.00 -4.26
CA PHE A 6 -7.16 18.52 -2.90
C PHE A 6 -5.77 18.72 -2.29
N PHE A 7 -4.88 17.73 -2.41
CA PHE A 7 -3.48 17.85 -1.99
C PHE A 7 -2.83 19.07 -2.63
N ARG A 8 -2.90 19.18 -3.96
CA ARG A 8 -2.38 20.34 -4.71
C ARG A 8 -2.94 21.67 -4.18
N TYR A 9 -4.27 21.77 -4.04
CA TYR A 9 -4.92 22.98 -3.56
C TYR A 9 -4.42 23.40 -2.17
N ILE A 10 -4.28 22.45 -1.25
CA ILE A 10 -3.80 22.72 0.11
C ILE A 10 -2.32 23.10 0.10
N SER A 11 -1.47 22.39 -0.65
CA SER A 11 -0.04 22.70 -0.74
C SER A 11 0.22 24.07 -1.39
N GLU A 12 -0.56 24.45 -2.41
CA GLU A 12 -0.47 25.79 -3.02
C GLU A 12 -0.96 26.89 -2.06
N ARG A 13 -1.99 26.60 -1.24
CA ARG A 13 -2.56 27.55 -0.29
C ARG A 13 -1.73 27.70 1.00
N TYR A 14 -1.08 26.63 1.43
CA TYR A 14 -0.27 26.56 2.65
C TYR A 14 1.10 25.92 2.33
N PRO A 15 2.03 26.68 1.72
CA PRO A 15 3.28 26.13 1.18
C PRO A 15 4.19 25.52 2.25
N CYS A 16 4.13 26.00 3.50
CA CYS A 16 4.91 25.45 4.61
C CYS A 16 4.37 24.12 5.17
N LEU A 17 3.26 23.59 4.62
CA LEU A 17 2.70 22.30 5.06
C LEU A 17 3.50 21.10 4.53
N SER A 18 4.27 21.27 3.45
CA SER A 18 4.98 20.18 2.78
C SER A 18 6.45 20.53 2.63
N GLU A 19 7.32 19.64 3.10
CA GLU A 19 8.76 19.73 2.94
C GLU A 19 9.28 18.46 2.25
N LEU A 20 10.33 18.60 1.45
CA LEU A 20 11.00 17.44 0.88
C LEU A 20 11.86 16.80 1.97
N VAL A 21 11.48 15.58 2.35
CA VAL A 21 12.13 14.86 3.44
C VAL A 21 13.57 14.51 3.09
N ARG A 22 14.51 14.88 3.95
CA ARG A 22 15.89 14.39 3.97
C ARG A 22 16.08 13.57 5.24
N GLU A 23 16.82 12.47 5.15
CA GLU A 23 16.95 11.49 6.26
C GLU A 23 17.32 12.14 7.61
N TYR A 24 18.22 13.13 7.61
CA TYR A 24 18.67 13.82 8.83
C TYR A 24 17.69 14.87 9.39
N GLN A 25 16.60 15.18 8.68
CA GLN A 25 15.60 16.16 9.11
C GLN A 25 14.33 15.51 9.65
N ILE A 26 14.27 14.17 9.64
CA ILE A 26 13.09 13.43 10.09
C ILE A 26 13.06 13.49 11.62
N PRO A 27 12.02 14.08 12.23
CA PRO A 27 11.87 14.07 13.68
C PRO A 27 11.61 12.64 14.17
N GLU A 28 11.87 12.38 15.43
CA GLU A 28 11.55 11.08 16.03
C GLU A 28 10.03 10.88 16.11
N PHE A 29 9.59 9.67 15.74
CA PHE A 29 8.18 9.28 15.81
C PHE A 29 7.99 8.11 16.76
N ASP A 30 6.98 8.19 17.62
CA ASP A 30 6.57 7.06 18.45
C ASP A 30 5.90 5.97 17.60
N ASN A 31 5.01 6.36 16.70
CA ASN A 31 4.10 5.45 16.02
C ASN A 31 4.13 5.67 14.50
N LEU A 32 4.37 4.62 13.74
CA LEU A 32 4.28 4.60 12.28
C LEU A 32 3.10 3.72 11.84
N TYR A 33 2.20 4.26 11.02
CA TYR A 33 1.04 3.55 10.46
C TYR A 33 1.16 3.49 8.93
N LEU A 34 1.10 2.29 8.36
CA LEU A 34 1.17 2.07 6.92
C LEU A 34 -0.15 1.53 6.37
N ASP A 35 -0.69 2.21 5.35
CA ASP A 35 -1.70 1.66 4.46
C ASP A 35 -1.00 0.84 3.37
N MET A 36 -1.07 -0.49 3.50
CA MET A 36 -0.38 -1.42 2.62
C MET A 36 -0.92 -1.40 1.19
N ASN A 37 -2.18 -1.02 0.96
CA ASN A 37 -2.74 -1.09 -0.39
C ASN A 37 -2.07 -0.10 -1.34
N GLY A 38 -1.71 1.08 -0.84
CA GLY A 38 -0.93 2.05 -1.62
C GLY A 38 0.40 1.46 -2.09
N ILE A 39 1.11 0.78 -1.18
CA ILE A 39 2.39 0.12 -1.46
C ILE A 39 2.19 -1.03 -2.47
N ILE A 40 1.21 -1.91 -2.25
CA ILE A 40 0.92 -3.05 -3.14
C ILE A 40 0.60 -2.56 -4.56
N HIS A 41 -0.21 -1.50 -4.69
CA HIS A 41 -0.52 -0.91 -5.99
C HIS A 41 0.73 -0.36 -6.68
N MET A 42 1.54 0.43 -5.96
CA MET A 42 2.76 1.02 -6.51
C MET A 42 3.80 -0.03 -6.93
N CYS A 43 3.99 -1.09 -6.12
CA CYS A 43 4.93 -2.16 -6.43
C CYS A 43 4.44 -3.11 -7.54
N SER A 44 3.12 -3.20 -7.75
CA SER A 44 2.56 -4.09 -8.78
C SER A 44 2.49 -3.46 -10.17
N HIS A 45 2.27 -2.15 -10.26
CA HIS A 45 2.12 -1.44 -11.52
C HIS A 45 2.62 0.00 -11.38
N PRO A 46 3.94 0.23 -11.40
CA PRO A 46 4.50 1.58 -11.31
C PRO A 46 4.12 2.46 -12.51
N ASP A 47 3.83 1.85 -13.67
CA ASP A 47 3.33 2.53 -14.86
C ASP A 47 2.13 1.79 -15.47
N ASP A 48 0.93 2.23 -15.11
CA ASP A 48 -0.33 1.64 -15.60
C ASP A 48 -0.55 1.83 -17.12
N ASN A 49 0.20 2.75 -17.75
CA ASN A 49 0.03 3.12 -19.16
C ASN A 49 0.94 2.35 -20.12
N ASN A 50 1.81 1.48 -19.60
CA ASN A 50 2.73 0.70 -20.42
C ASN A 50 2.15 -0.69 -20.73
N PRO A 51 1.67 -0.95 -21.98
CA PRO A 51 1.11 -2.25 -22.35
C PRO A 51 2.16 -3.38 -22.39
N HIS A 52 3.45 -3.05 -22.39
CA HIS A 52 4.56 -4.02 -22.40
C HIS A 52 5.01 -4.42 -20.99
N PHE A 53 4.58 -3.70 -19.95
CA PHE A 53 5.03 -3.99 -18.60
C PHE A 53 4.58 -5.38 -18.13
N ARG A 54 5.53 -6.17 -17.60
CA ARG A 54 5.30 -7.50 -17.02
C ARG A 54 6.05 -7.60 -15.70
N ILE A 55 5.40 -8.20 -14.72
CA ILE A 55 5.99 -8.43 -13.40
C ILE A 55 5.42 -9.72 -12.82
N THR A 56 6.26 -10.48 -12.13
CA THR A 56 5.87 -11.73 -11.47
C THR A 56 5.41 -11.45 -10.03
N GLU A 57 4.54 -12.31 -9.51
CA GLU A 57 4.06 -12.24 -8.11
C GLU A 57 5.24 -12.18 -7.11
N GLU A 58 6.27 -13.01 -7.32
CA GLU A 58 7.48 -13.02 -6.49
C GLU A 58 8.24 -11.69 -6.50
N LYS A 59 8.33 -11.03 -7.67
CA LYS A 59 8.99 -9.74 -7.78
C LYS A 59 8.18 -8.66 -7.06
N ILE A 60 6.85 -8.68 -7.20
CA ILE A 60 5.95 -7.78 -6.46
C ILE A 60 6.18 -7.93 -4.95
N PHE A 61 6.24 -9.15 -4.42
CA PHE A 61 6.44 -9.39 -2.99
C PHE A 61 7.79 -8.86 -2.50
N LYS A 62 8.88 -9.12 -3.26
CA LYS A 62 10.21 -8.58 -2.94
C LYS A 62 10.21 -7.05 -2.92
N ASP A 63 9.55 -6.42 -3.88
CA ASP A 63 9.47 -4.96 -3.97
C ASP A 63 8.65 -4.36 -2.82
N ILE A 64 7.57 -5.03 -2.40
CA ILE A 64 6.80 -4.66 -1.21
C ILE A 64 7.68 -4.73 0.04
N PHE A 65 8.41 -5.83 0.27
CA PHE A 65 9.26 -5.98 1.45
C PHE A 65 10.39 -4.95 1.49
N HIS A 66 11.02 -4.71 0.34
CA HIS A 66 12.02 -3.68 0.23
C HIS A 66 11.45 -2.29 0.56
N TYR A 67 10.27 -1.96 0.05
CA TYR A 67 9.64 -0.68 0.31
C TYR A 67 9.27 -0.49 1.79
N ILE A 68 8.72 -1.52 2.44
CA ILE A 68 8.44 -1.52 3.88
C ILE A 68 9.73 -1.28 4.67
N GLU A 69 10.81 -1.99 4.32
CA GLU A 69 12.10 -1.88 4.99
C GLU A 69 12.69 -0.46 4.87
N VAL A 70 12.64 0.12 3.68
CA VAL A 70 13.11 1.50 3.44
C VAL A 70 12.33 2.49 4.29
N LEU A 71 10.99 2.40 4.32
CA LEU A 71 10.16 3.26 5.15
C LEU A 71 10.44 3.07 6.65
N PHE A 72 10.58 1.83 7.11
CA PHE A 72 10.87 1.54 8.51
C PHE A 72 12.22 2.11 8.94
N ARG A 73 13.28 1.91 8.15
CA ARG A 73 14.63 2.44 8.45
C ARG A 73 14.72 3.96 8.38
N MET A 74 13.91 4.57 7.52
CA MET A 74 13.84 6.02 7.38
C MET A 74 13.14 6.69 8.56
N ILE A 75 12.07 6.08 9.09
CA ILE A 75 11.26 6.68 10.16
C ILE A 75 11.67 6.22 11.57
N GLN A 76 12.11 4.97 11.73
CA GLN A 76 12.51 4.34 13.00
C GLN A 76 11.53 4.60 14.15
N PRO A 77 10.30 4.05 14.10
CA PRO A 77 9.29 4.28 15.13
C PRO A 77 9.75 3.74 16.49
N GLN A 78 9.59 4.54 17.54
CA GLN A 78 10.09 4.21 18.88
C GLN A 78 9.17 3.27 19.68
N LYS A 79 7.86 3.25 19.39
CA LYS A 79 6.86 2.50 20.17
C LYS A 79 6.05 1.52 19.33
N LEU A 80 5.51 1.95 18.19
CA LEU A 80 4.59 1.14 17.40
C LEU A 80 4.87 1.23 15.90
N PHE A 81 4.90 0.08 15.26
CA PHE A 81 4.82 -0.04 13.82
C PHE A 81 3.57 -0.84 13.41
N PHE A 82 2.59 -0.17 12.80
CA PHE A 82 1.30 -0.76 12.43
C PHE A 82 1.14 -0.81 10.92
N MET A 83 0.98 -2.00 10.35
CA MET A 83 0.72 -2.23 8.93
C MET A 83 -0.71 -2.72 8.72
N ALA A 84 -1.47 -2.03 7.88
CA ALA A 84 -2.87 -2.31 7.62
C ALA A 84 -3.12 -2.69 6.15
N ILE A 85 -3.64 -3.89 5.91
CA ILE A 85 -4.08 -4.36 4.58
C ILE A 85 -5.59 -4.19 4.45
N ASP A 86 -6.09 -3.82 3.25
CA ASP A 86 -7.54 -3.73 3.07
C ASP A 86 -8.25 -5.06 3.28
N GLY A 87 -9.20 -5.08 4.22
CA GLY A 87 -10.24 -6.11 4.33
C GLY A 87 -11.53 -5.70 3.63
N VAL A 88 -12.63 -6.39 3.94
CA VAL A 88 -13.93 -6.14 3.28
C VAL A 88 -14.41 -4.70 3.53
N ALA A 89 -14.71 -4.00 2.45
CA ALA A 89 -15.09 -2.59 2.45
C ALA A 89 -16.63 -2.40 2.49
N PRO A 90 -17.13 -1.25 2.96
CA PRO A 90 -18.57 -0.94 2.90
C PRO A 90 -19.05 -0.76 1.45
N ARG A 91 -20.34 -1.01 1.21
CA ARG A 91 -20.96 -0.99 -0.13
C ARG A 91 -20.66 0.28 -0.94
N ALA A 92 -20.64 1.45 -0.31
CA ALA A 92 -20.31 2.70 -0.98
C ALA A 92 -18.88 2.69 -1.56
N LYS A 93 -17.89 2.25 -0.79
CA LYS A 93 -16.49 2.10 -1.24
C LYS A 93 -16.38 0.99 -2.28
N MET A 94 -17.11 -0.11 -2.12
CA MET A 94 -17.16 -1.19 -3.12
C MET A 94 -17.68 -0.71 -4.48
N ASN A 95 -18.76 0.09 -4.51
CA ASN A 95 -19.28 0.67 -5.76
C ASN A 95 -18.25 1.58 -6.43
N GLN A 96 -17.54 2.40 -5.64
CA GLN A 96 -16.46 3.25 -6.15
C GLN A 96 -15.30 2.42 -6.71
N GLN A 97 -14.86 1.37 -6.00
CA GLN A 97 -13.82 0.45 -6.45
C GLN A 97 -14.24 -0.28 -7.72
N ARG A 98 -15.48 -0.78 -7.80
CA ARG A 98 -16.04 -1.43 -8.99
C ARG A 98 -15.98 -0.51 -10.20
N GLY A 99 -16.41 0.75 -10.05
CA GLY A 99 -16.37 1.74 -11.13
C GLY A 99 -14.95 2.06 -11.60
N ARG A 100 -13.98 2.11 -10.67
CA ARG A 100 -12.55 2.27 -11.02
C ARG A 100 -12.02 1.08 -11.81
N ARG A 101 -12.21 -0.13 -11.29
CA ARG A 101 -11.74 -1.38 -11.90
C ARG A 101 -12.28 -1.59 -13.31
N PHE A 102 -13.57 -1.30 -13.51
CA PHE A 102 -14.19 -1.39 -14.83
C PHE A 102 -13.55 -0.43 -15.85
N ARG A 103 -13.23 0.81 -15.44
CA ARG A 103 -12.52 1.76 -16.30
C ARG A 103 -11.10 1.29 -16.60
N SER A 104 -10.33 0.90 -15.58
CA SER A 104 -8.95 0.44 -15.75
C SER A 104 -8.86 -0.77 -16.69
N ALA A 105 -9.77 -1.74 -16.57
CA ALA A 105 -9.83 -2.89 -17.48
C ALA A 105 -10.11 -2.45 -18.93
N LYS A 106 -11.06 -1.53 -19.13
CA LYS A 106 -11.38 -0.99 -20.47
C LYS A 106 -10.22 -0.19 -21.06
N ASP A 107 -9.54 0.60 -20.25
CA ASP A 107 -8.38 1.41 -20.69
C ASP A 107 -7.19 0.51 -21.05
N ALA A 108 -6.92 -0.54 -20.27
CA ALA A 108 -5.91 -1.54 -20.59
C ALA A 108 -6.21 -2.27 -21.90
N GLU A 109 -7.46 -2.70 -22.12
CA GLU A 109 -7.87 -3.33 -23.39
C GLU A 109 -7.66 -2.40 -24.58
N LYS A 110 -8.02 -1.11 -24.43
CA LYS A 110 -7.82 -0.09 -25.46
C LYS A 110 -6.34 0.13 -25.78
N GLN A 111 -5.48 0.21 -24.75
CA GLN A 111 -4.04 0.38 -24.93
C GLN A 111 -3.41 -0.81 -25.65
N THR A 112 -3.77 -2.04 -25.28
CA THR A 112 -3.34 -3.27 -25.95
C THR A 112 -3.73 -3.27 -27.43
N LYS A 113 -4.99 -2.92 -27.74
CA LYS A 113 -5.47 -2.81 -29.13
C LYS A 113 -4.68 -1.76 -29.92
N GLN A 114 -4.41 -0.61 -29.32
CA GLN A 114 -3.64 0.46 -29.98
C GLN A 114 -2.18 0.07 -30.23
N ALA A 115 -1.53 -0.64 -29.30
CA ALA A 115 -0.17 -1.15 -29.50
C ALA A 115 -0.10 -2.14 -30.66
N ILE A 116 -1.04 -3.08 -30.73
CA ILE A 116 -1.14 -4.05 -31.83
C ILE A 116 -1.38 -3.33 -33.17
N GLN A 117 -2.26 -2.31 -33.20
CA GLN A 117 -2.50 -1.51 -34.41
C GLN A 117 -1.27 -0.73 -34.88
N ARG A 118 -0.38 -0.34 -33.97
CA ARG A 118 0.91 0.27 -34.29
C ARG A 118 1.97 -0.74 -34.74
N GLY A 119 1.64 -2.03 -34.80
CA GLY A 119 2.55 -3.10 -35.17
C GLY A 119 3.50 -3.52 -34.05
N GLU A 120 3.24 -3.12 -32.80
CA GLU A 120 4.06 -3.50 -31.66
C GLU A 120 3.82 -4.97 -31.29
N LYS A 121 4.90 -5.75 -31.16
CA LYS A 121 4.82 -7.12 -30.62
C LYS A 121 4.77 -7.04 -29.09
N LEU A 122 3.63 -7.43 -28.52
CA LEU A 122 3.45 -7.49 -27.08
C LEU A 122 4.15 -8.73 -26.48
N PRO A 123 4.56 -8.69 -25.20
CA PRO A 123 5.07 -9.85 -24.49
C PRO A 123 4.04 -10.99 -24.47
N GLU A 124 4.53 -12.23 -24.57
CA GLU A 124 3.70 -13.44 -24.56
C GLU A 124 3.14 -13.72 -23.15
N GLU A 125 3.85 -13.29 -22.10
CA GLU A 125 3.37 -13.40 -20.74
C GLU A 125 2.11 -12.53 -20.54
N ALA A 126 1.21 -12.98 -19.68
CA ALA A 126 0.06 -12.19 -19.28
C ALA A 126 0.47 -10.98 -18.44
N ARG A 127 -0.20 -9.85 -18.63
CA ARG A 127 -0.09 -8.71 -17.70
C ARG A 127 -0.64 -9.13 -16.33
N PHE A 128 -0.01 -8.65 -15.26
CA PHE A 128 -0.51 -8.85 -13.91
C PHE A 128 -1.92 -8.22 -13.77
N ASP A 129 -2.88 -8.97 -13.23
CA ASP A 129 -4.25 -8.48 -13.04
C ASP A 129 -4.39 -7.80 -11.68
N SER A 130 -4.35 -6.47 -11.66
CA SER A 130 -4.51 -5.66 -10.44
C SER A 130 -5.84 -5.90 -9.70
N ASN A 131 -6.85 -6.50 -10.35
CA ASN A 131 -8.10 -6.85 -9.66
C ASN A 131 -7.90 -7.92 -8.57
N CYS A 132 -6.80 -8.68 -8.63
CA CYS A 132 -6.43 -9.62 -7.58
C CYS A 132 -6.02 -8.90 -6.27
N ILE A 133 -5.78 -7.59 -6.29
CA ILE A 133 -5.56 -6.77 -5.08
C ILE A 133 -6.94 -6.49 -4.43
N THR A 134 -7.53 -7.56 -3.90
CA THR A 134 -8.82 -7.58 -3.23
C THR A 134 -8.81 -8.64 -2.13
N PRO A 135 -9.35 -8.35 -0.94
CA PRO A 135 -9.56 -9.37 0.08
C PRO A 135 -10.28 -10.60 -0.48
N GLY A 136 -9.86 -11.79 -0.06
CA GLY A 136 -10.46 -13.07 -0.46
C GLY A 136 -9.92 -13.67 -1.77
N THR A 137 -8.91 -13.05 -2.38
CA THR A 137 -8.20 -13.62 -3.54
C THR A 137 -7.00 -14.46 -3.09
N VAL A 138 -6.58 -15.39 -3.95
CA VAL A 138 -5.38 -16.23 -3.70
C VAL A 138 -4.13 -15.36 -3.58
N PHE A 139 -4.00 -14.32 -4.40
CA PHE A 139 -2.88 -13.37 -4.33
C PHE A 139 -2.77 -12.72 -2.96
N MET A 140 -3.89 -12.18 -2.43
CA MET A 140 -3.88 -11.53 -1.11
C MET A 140 -3.61 -12.51 0.03
N ALA A 141 -4.12 -13.75 -0.06
CA ALA A 141 -3.84 -14.78 0.94
C ALA A 141 -2.34 -15.13 0.98
N LYS A 142 -1.72 -15.34 -0.19
CA LYS A 142 -0.28 -15.60 -0.28
C LYS A 142 0.54 -14.41 0.22
N LEU A 143 0.21 -13.19 -0.21
CA LEU A 143 0.89 -11.97 0.23
C LEU A 143 0.82 -11.83 1.74
N HIS A 144 -0.33 -12.07 2.34
CA HIS A 144 -0.52 -11.99 3.79
C HIS A 144 0.35 -13.00 4.54
N GLU A 145 0.40 -14.25 4.08
CA GLU A 145 1.29 -15.26 4.66
C GLU A 145 2.77 -14.87 4.52
N GLN A 146 3.19 -14.41 3.34
CA GLN A 146 4.57 -13.97 3.13
C GLN A 146 4.93 -12.74 3.99
N LEU A 147 3.99 -11.82 4.21
CA LEU A 147 4.17 -10.69 5.14
C LEU A 147 4.32 -11.15 6.59
N LYS A 148 3.58 -12.17 7.04
CA LYS A 148 3.78 -12.75 8.37
C LYS A 148 5.19 -13.29 8.53
N TYR A 149 5.66 -14.09 7.55
CA TYR A 149 7.02 -14.62 7.58
C TYR A 149 8.05 -13.51 7.59
N PHE A 150 7.90 -12.50 6.73
CA PHE A 150 8.78 -11.33 6.69
C PHE A 150 8.86 -10.61 8.03
N VAL A 151 7.73 -10.35 8.69
CA VAL A 151 7.70 -9.68 10.00
C VAL A 151 8.36 -10.53 11.09
N VAL A 152 8.08 -11.83 11.12
CA VAL A 152 8.69 -12.75 12.10
C VAL A 152 10.21 -12.82 11.91
N ASP A 153 10.67 -12.92 10.67
CA ASP A 153 12.10 -12.89 10.34
C ASP A 153 12.76 -11.59 10.79
N LYS A 154 12.13 -10.45 10.50
CA LYS A 154 12.64 -9.13 10.90
C LYS A 154 12.73 -8.95 12.40
N ILE A 155 11.71 -9.32 13.15
CA ILE A 155 11.74 -9.24 14.62
C ILE A 155 12.82 -10.18 15.19
N SER A 156 13.03 -11.34 14.56
CA SER A 156 14.00 -12.32 15.04
C SER A 156 15.45 -11.90 14.78
N ASN A 157 15.70 -11.22 13.66
CA ASN A 157 17.05 -10.98 13.14
C ASN A 157 17.50 -9.50 13.12
N ASP A 158 16.59 -8.53 13.22
CA ASP A 158 16.90 -7.10 13.14
C ASP A 158 16.66 -6.38 14.50
N PRO A 159 17.71 -5.90 15.18
CA PRO A 159 17.58 -5.19 16.45
C PRO A 159 16.67 -3.95 16.40
N LEU A 160 16.57 -3.26 15.26
CA LEU A 160 15.70 -2.08 15.13
C LEU A 160 14.22 -2.47 15.19
N TRP A 161 13.87 -3.61 14.61
CA TRP A 161 12.50 -4.14 14.65
C TRP A 161 12.12 -4.68 16.02
N GLN A 162 13.10 -5.04 16.85
CA GLN A 162 12.89 -5.49 18.24
C GLN A 162 12.57 -4.34 19.19
N GLN A 163 12.94 -3.10 18.85
CA GLN A 163 12.75 -1.93 19.71
C GLN A 163 11.31 -1.43 19.79
N CYS A 164 10.47 -1.77 18.80
CA CYS A 164 9.09 -1.32 18.75
C CYS A 164 8.11 -2.48 18.65
N LYS A 165 6.86 -2.25 19.05
CA LYS A 165 5.78 -3.20 18.86
C LYS A 165 5.36 -3.22 17.38
N VAL A 166 5.40 -4.37 16.74
CA VAL A 166 4.96 -4.53 15.35
C VAL A 166 3.57 -5.17 15.31
N ILE A 167 2.63 -4.56 14.57
CA ILE A 167 1.27 -5.09 14.36
C ILE A 167 1.00 -5.18 12.86
N LEU A 168 0.68 -6.39 12.39
CA LEU A 168 0.19 -6.63 11.03
C LEU A 168 -1.32 -6.95 11.10
N SER A 169 -2.13 -6.04 10.54
CA SER A 169 -3.57 -6.27 10.35
C SER A 169 -3.83 -6.74 8.92
N GLY A 170 -4.15 -8.02 8.77
CA GLY A 170 -4.38 -8.64 7.48
C GLY A 170 -5.75 -8.37 6.86
N HIS A 171 -5.97 -8.97 5.69
CA HIS A 171 -7.20 -8.81 4.89
C HIS A 171 -8.42 -9.51 5.51
N GLU A 172 -8.19 -10.38 6.49
CA GLU A 172 -9.21 -11.10 7.27
C GLU A 172 -10.00 -10.18 8.19
N VAL A 173 -9.44 -9.02 8.58
CA VAL A 173 -10.09 -8.04 9.44
C VAL A 173 -10.90 -7.07 8.58
N SER A 174 -12.19 -6.86 8.91
CA SER A 174 -13.04 -5.93 8.14
C SER A 174 -12.65 -4.46 8.36
N ARG A 175 -12.54 -3.67 7.26
CA ARG A 175 -12.37 -2.19 7.16
C ARG A 175 -11.07 -1.53 7.66
N THR A 176 -10.22 -1.04 6.76
CA THR A 176 -8.80 -0.62 6.97
C THR A 176 -8.52 0.79 7.47
N TYR A 177 -9.01 1.83 6.80
CA TYR A 177 -8.79 3.21 7.26
C TYR A 177 -9.45 3.43 8.62
N VAL A 178 -10.55 2.72 8.82
CA VAL A 178 -11.25 2.63 10.08
C VAL A 178 -10.39 1.86 11.09
N LEU A 179 -9.56 0.88 10.73
CA LEU A 179 -8.66 0.20 11.67
C LEU A 179 -7.55 1.10 12.21
N ILE A 180 -6.84 1.86 11.36
CA ILE A 180 -5.82 2.80 11.86
C ILE A 180 -6.46 3.86 12.75
N LEU A 181 -7.55 4.49 12.28
CA LEU A 181 -8.27 5.51 13.06
C LEU A 181 -8.91 4.94 14.33
N ASN A 182 -9.46 3.72 14.29
CA ASN A 182 -10.01 3.05 15.46
C ASN A 182 -8.91 2.68 16.44
N TYR A 183 -7.74 2.24 15.96
CA TYR A 183 -6.62 1.94 16.84
C TYR A 183 -6.12 3.20 17.54
N ILE A 184 -5.96 4.30 16.80
CA ILE A 184 -5.62 5.61 17.36
C ILE A 184 -6.69 6.03 18.38
N THR A 185 -7.97 5.97 18.03
CA THR A 185 -9.08 6.33 18.92
C THR A 185 -9.12 5.45 20.17
N PHE A 186 -8.96 4.14 20.02
CA PHE A 186 -8.90 3.19 21.13
C PHE A 186 -7.73 3.50 22.05
N TYR A 187 -6.54 3.75 21.48
CA TYR A 187 -5.34 4.08 22.23
C TYR A 187 -5.52 5.37 23.02
N PHE A 188 -6.07 6.43 22.42
CA PHE A 188 -6.35 7.68 23.13
C PHE A 188 -7.43 7.50 24.20
N VAL A 189 -8.55 6.85 23.90
CA VAL A 189 -9.65 6.68 24.86
C VAL A 189 -9.21 5.85 26.09
N HIS A 190 -8.35 4.85 25.91
CA HIS A 190 -7.96 3.95 27.00
C HIS A 190 -6.67 4.35 27.72
N ASN A 191 -5.84 5.23 27.14
CA ASN A 191 -4.61 5.72 27.78
C ASN A 191 -4.70 7.16 28.30
N ILE A 192 -5.85 7.86 28.19
CA ILE A 192 -6.06 9.17 28.85
C ILE A 192 -6.20 9.04 30.39
N HIS A 193 -6.20 7.82 30.95
CA HIS A 193 -6.35 7.58 32.39
C HIS A 193 -5.10 7.04 33.12
N ASN A 194 -3.91 7.12 32.52
CA ASN A 194 -2.64 6.83 33.21
C ASN A 194 -1.65 7.98 33.08
#